data_AF-Q44628-F1
#
_entry.id   AF-Q44628-F1
#
_cell.length_a   1.000
_cell.length_b   1.000
_cell.length_c   1.000
_cell.angle_alpha   90.00
_cell.angle_beta   90.00
_cell.angle_gamma   90.00
#
_symmetry.space_group_name_H-M   'P 1'
#
loop_
_entity.id
_entity.type
_entity.pdbx_description
1 polymer ?
#
loop_
_entity_poly.entity_id
_entity_poly.type
_entity_poly.pdbx_seq_one_letter_code
_entity_poly.pdbx_strand_id
1 'polypeptide(L)'
;MVDLQAVPKIVERTDPLGNKVKLGAIGVETTEAVGNFRRIEYGPLESVGQAVIETGHIIGRTGEFFKRFAVGREDKCQLGGPVKIATMASKAASQGFDWLIQLMAMLSIGIGLLNLFPLPPLDGGHLVFYAVEAIKGSPVSGAAQEIFYRIGFLLVMGFMGFVLFNDLFAC
;
A
#
# COMPACT_ATOMS: atom_id res chain seq x y z
N MET A 1 10.01 29.11 -28.12
CA MET A 1 10.07 27.98 -27.18
C MET A 1 10.69 28.51 -25.90
N VAL A 2 10.01 28.37 -24.77
CA VAL A 2 10.56 28.77 -23.46
C VAL A 2 11.18 27.52 -22.86
N ASP A 3 12.50 27.50 -22.70
CA ASP A 3 13.21 26.45 -21.97
C ASP A 3 12.91 26.62 -20.48
N LEU A 4 12.02 25.79 -19.95
CA LEU A 4 11.72 25.74 -18.52
C LEU A 4 12.59 24.65 -17.88
N GLN A 5 13.67 25.06 -17.22
CA GLN A 5 14.40 24.17 -16.30
C GLN A 5 13.59 24.00 -15.01
N ALA A 6 12.77 22.96 -15.00
CA ALA A 6 12.03 22.50 -13.83
C ALA A 6 12.93 21.61 -12.95
N VAL A 7 13.54 22.18 -11.91
CA VAL A 7 14.24 21.39 -10.89
C VAL A 7 13.23 20.98 -9.82
N PRO A 8 12.92 19.68 -9.66
CA PRO A 8 11.97 19.23 -8.65
C PRO A 8 12.49 19.54 -7.25
N LYS A 9 11.69 20.24 -6.45
CA LYS A 9 11.95 20.45 -5.02
C LYS A 9 11.13 19.46 -4.22
N ILE A 10 11.70 18.93 -3.13
CA ILE A 10 10.95 18.06 -2.21
C ILE A 10 9.97 18.96 -1.46
N VAL A 11 8.68 18.76 -1.68
CA VAL A 11 7.61 19.48 -1.01
C VAL A 11 6.83 18.48 -0.15
N GLU A 12 6.62 18.84 1.12
CA GLU A 12 5.71 18.10 1.99
C GLU A 12 4.27 18.45 1.60
N ARG A 13 3.54 17.45 1.12
CA ARG A 13 2.15 17.53 0.68
C ARG A 13 1.29 16.72 1.63
N THR A 14 0.17 17.27 2.04
CA THR A 14 -0.85 16.52 2.78
C THR A 14 -1.77 15.88 1.75
N ASP A 15 -1.73 14.55 1.62
CA ASP A 15 -2.70 13.77 0.84
C ASP A 15 -4.13 14.11 1.32
N PRO A 16 -5.17 14.04 0.47
CA PRO A 16 -6.58 14.01 0.89
C PRO A 16 -6.91 13.17 2.15
N LEU A 17 -6.12 12.13 2.44
CA LEU A 17 -6.17 11.32 3.66
C LEU A 17 -5.52 11.96 4.90
N GLY A 18 -5.00 13.18 4.79
CA GLY A 18 -4.33 13.91 5.85
C GLY A 18 -2.91 13.44 6.17
N ASN A 19 -2.28 12.68 5.26
CA ASN A 19 -0.93 12.15 5.42
C ASN A 19 0.11 13.09 4.80
N LYS A 20 1.16 13.46 5.53
CA LYS A 20 2.30 14.20 4.97
C LYS A 20 3.15 13.26 4.10
N VAL A 21 3.05 13.41 2.78
CA VAL A 21 3.87 12.74 1.79
C VAL A 21 4.91 13.72 1.23
N LYS A 22 6.18 13.31 1.20
CA LYS A 22 7.26 14.10 0.60
C LYS A 22 7.29 13.79 -0.89
N LEU A 23 6.81 14.71 -1.72
CA LEU A 23 6.76 14.54 -3.17
C LEU A 23 7.71 15.53 -3.83
N GLY A 24 8.45 15.07 -4.85
CA GLY A 24 9.17 15.96 -5.74
C GLY A 24 8.17 16.75 -6.58
N ALA A 25 8.03 18.05 -6.30
CA ALA A 25 7.12 18.92 -7.02
C ALA A 25 7.91 19.97 -7.83
N ILE A 26 7.44 20.22 -9.05
CA ILE A 26 7.98 21.23 -9.97
C ILE A 26 7.28 22.60 -9.79
N GLY A 27 6.37 22.71 -8.80
CA GLY A 27 5.60 23.94 -8.55
C GLY A 27 4.38 24.10 -9.47
N VAL A 28 4.07 23.12 -10.32
CA VAL A 28 2.78 23.01 -11.00
C VAL A 28 1.83 22.32 -10.05
N GLU A 29 0.99 23.10 -9.38
CA GLU A 29 0.05 22.61 -8.38
C GLU A 29 -1.38 22.73 -8.89
N THR A 30 -2.09 21.61 -8.98
CA THR A 30 -3.54 21.61 -9.19
C THR A 30 -4.21 21.95 -7.87
N THR A 31 -4.44 23.24 -7.61
CA THR A 31 -5.29 23.69 -6.48
C THR A 31 -6.73 23.27 -6.74
N GLU A 32 -7.50 22.90 -5.71
CA GLU A 32 -8.96 22.62 -5.83
C GLU A 32 -9.72 23.74 -6.56
N ALA A 33 -9.24 24.98 -6.50
CA ALA A 33 -9.79 26.14 -7.22
C ALA A 33 -9.61 26.11 -8.75
N VAL A 34 -8.71 25.27 -9.28
CA VAL A 34 -8.36 25.16 -10.70
C VAL A 34 -8.59 23.73 -11.24
N GLY A 35 -8.71 22.76 -10.33
CA GLY A 35 -9.03 21.37 -10.65
C GLY A 35 -10.53 21.22 -10.92
N ASN A 36 -10.94 21.25 -12.18
CA ASN A 36 -12.25 20.74 -12.58
C ASN A 36 -12.29 19.22 -12.29
N PHE A 37 -12.69 18.84 -11.07
CA PHE A 37 -13.03 17.46 -10.73
C PHE A 37 -14.28 17.09 -11.53
N ARG A 38 -14.07 16.64 -12.77
CA ARG A 38 -15.17 16.14 -13.61
C ARG A 38 -15.54 14.77 -13.07
N ARG A 39 -16.66 14.70 -12.32
CA ARG A 39 -17.28 13.43 -11.96
C ARG A 39 -17.72 12.76 -13.26
N ILE A 40 -17.04 11.68 -13.63
CA ILE A 40 -17.41 10.85 -14.77
C ILE A 40 -18.20 9.69 -14.20
N GLU A 41 -19.44 9.56 -14.64
CA GLU A 41 -20.29 8.43 -14.29
C GLU A 41 -20.06 7.33 -15.32
N TYR A 42 -19.73 6.13 -14.85
CA TYR A 42 -19.53 4.96 -15.69
C TYR A 42 -20.76 4.07 -15.63
N GLY A 43 -21.12 3.45 -16.76
CA GLY A 43 -22.14 2.41 -16.77
C GLY A 43 -21.71 1.17 -15.94
N PRO A 44 -22.62 0.26 -15.56
CA PRO A 44 -22.30 -0.91 -14.72
C PRO A 44 -21.22 -1.83 -15.29
N LEU A 45 -21.11 -1.96 -16.61
CA LEU A 45 -20.07 -2.77 -17.25
C LEU A 45 -18.73 -2.02 -17.35
N GLU A 46 -18.79 -0.72 -17.63
CA GLU A 46 -17.61 0.14 -17.68
C GLU A 46 -16.96 0.29 -16.31
N SER A 47 -17.75 0.38 -15.25
CA SER A 47 -17.26 0.52 -13.88
C SER A 47 -16.46 -0.70 -13.43
N VAL A 48 -16.84 -1.92 -13.84
CA VAL A 48 -16.04 -3.13 -13.59
C VAL A 48 -14.70 -3.07 -14.32
N GLY A 49 -14.71 -2.66 -15.60
CA GLY A 49 -13.47 -2.47 -16.36
C GLY A 49 -12.55 -1.43 -15.73
N GLN A 50 -13.11 -0.29 -15.31
CA GLN A 50 -12.37 0.76 -14.62
C GLN A 50 -11.85 0.30 -13.25
N ALA A 51 -12.62 -0.50 -12.50
CA ALA A 51 -12.18 -1.05 -11.22
C ALA A 51 -10.96 -1.95 -11.36
N VAL A 52 -10.90 -2.77 -12.42
CA VAL A 52 -9.71 -3.61 -12.71
C VAL A 52 -8.49 -2.74 -13.03
N ILE A 53 -8.68 -1.71 -13.86
CA ILE A 53 -7.61 -0.77 -14.23
C ILE A 53 -7.09 -0.03 -12.99
N GLU A 54 -7.99 0.53 -12.17
CA GLU A 54 -7.62 1.24 -10.94
C GLU A 54 -6.93 0.33 -9.93
N THR A 55 -7.40 -0.92 -9.79
CA THR A 55 -6.74 -1.94 -8.96
C THR A 55 -5.31 -2.18 -9.44
N GLY A 56 -5.10 -2.30 -10.75
CA GLY A 56 -3.76 -2.42 -11.35
C GLY A 56 -2.86 -1.21 -11.02
N HIS A 57 -3.38 0.01 -11.12
CA HIS A 57 -2.65 1.23 -10.75
C HIS A 57 -2.30 1.26 -9.25
N ILE A 58 -3.21 0.84 -8.37
CA ILE A 58 -2.97 0.77 -6.93
C ILE A 58 -1.87 -0.26 -6.62
N ILE A 59 -1.93 -1.45 -7.24
CA ILE A 59 -0.90 -2.49 -7.09
C ILE A 59 0.47 -1.96 -7.57
N GLY A 60 0.53 -1.34 -8.75
CA GLY A 60 1.77 -0.78 -9.30
C GLY A 60 2.39 0.28 -8.38
N ARG A 61 1.59 1.27 -7.94
CA ARG A 61 2.03 2.30 -6.99
C ARG A 61 2.52 1.71 -5.67
N THR A 62 1.82 0.69 -5.17
CA THR A 62 2.20 0.00 -3.92
C THR A 62 3.53 -0.75 -4.09
N GLY A 63 3.75 -1.42 -5.22
CA GLY A 63 5.02 -2.07 -5.53
C GLY A 63 6.18 -1.09 -5.63
N GLU A 64 5.98 0.06 -6.27
CA GLU A 64 6.99 1.13 -6.30
C GLU A 64 7.31 1.69 -4.91
N PHE A 65 6.29 1.86 -4.07
CA PHE A 65 6.47 2.28 -2.68
C PHE A 65 7.34 1.26 -1.92
N PHE A 66 7.05 -0.03 -2.01
CA PHE A 66 7.89 -1.07 -1.39
C PHE A 66 9.33 -1.05 -1.91
N LYS A 67 9.53 -0.83 -3.22
CA LYS A 67 10.87 -0.72 -3.80
C LYS A 67 11.64 0.49 -3.24
N ARG A 68 11.00 1.66 -3.13
CA ARG A 68 11.64 2.86 -2.55
C ARG A 68 11.89 2.71 -1.05
N PHE A 69 10.97 2.08 -0.34
CA PHE A 69 11.10 1.76 1.08
C PHE A 69 12.28 0.82 1.34
N ALA A 70 12.44 -0.24 0.53
CA ALA A 70 13.55 -1.18 0.65
C ALA A 70 14.93 -0.54 0.41
N VAL A 71 14.99 0.53 -0.42
CA VAL A 71 16.23 1.29 -0.69
C VAL A 71 16.45 2.42 0.35
N GLY A 72 15.59 2.51 1.37
CA GLY A 72 15.72 3.48 2.47
C GLY A 72 15.38 4.93 2.08
N ARG A 73 14.60 5.12 1.00
CA ARG A 73 14.20 6.45 0.51
C ARG A 73 12.87 6.96 1.04
N GLU A 74 12.14 6.13 1.80
CA GLU A 74 10.86 6.50 2.40
C GLU A 74 10.99 6.56 3.93
N ASP A 75 10.26 7.51 4.53
CA ASP A 75 10.24 7.69 5.98
C ASP A 75 9.48 6.54 6.66
N LYS A 76 9.98 6.06 7.80
CA LYS A 76 9.33 5.00 8.60
C LYS A 76 7.91 5.37 9.02
N CYS A 77 7.63 6.67 9.19
CA CYS A 77 6.31 7.21 9.50
C CYS A 77 5.30 7.12 8.35
N GLN A 78 5.74 6.78 7.14
CA GLN A 78 4.83 6.52 6.03
C GLN A 78 4.25 5.11 6.05
N LEU A 79 4.88 4.16 6.76
CA LEU A 79 4.26 2.87 7.01
C LEU A 79 2.98 3.07 7.82
N GLY A 80 1.85 2.61 7.29
CA GLY A 80 0.57 2.69 7.97
C GLY A 80 0.51 1.74 9.16
N GLY A 81 0.56 2.28 10.38
CA GLY A 81 0.26 1.52 11.59
C GLY A 81 -1.23 1.45 11.92
N PRO A 82 -1.65 0.60 12.88
CA PRO A 82 -3.05 0.47 13.27
C PRO A 82 -3.70 1.79 13.73
N VAL A 83 -2.97 2.64 14.45
CA VAL A 83 -3.45 3.94 14.93
C VAL A 83 -3.61 4.91 13.76
N LYS A 84 -2.65 4.92 12.84
CA LYS A 84 -2.75 5.71 11.61
C LYS A 84 -3.92 5.27 10.74
N ILE A 85 -4.16 3.97 10.59
CA ILE A 85 -5.33 3.43 9.87
C ILE A 85 -6.63 3.86 10.56
N ALA A 86 -6.71 3.78 11.90
CA ALA A 86 -7.86 4.25 12.65
C ALA A 86 -8.12 5.76 12.45
N THR A 87 -7.06 6.56 12.41
CA THR A 87 -7.14 8.01 12.15
C THR A 87 -7.60 8.30 10.72
N MET A 88 -7.10 7.56 9.73
CA MET A 88 -7.57 7.67 8.36
C MET A 88 -9.04 7.28 8.24
N ALA A 89 -9.49 6.24 8.93
CA ALA A 89 -10.89 5.83 8.96
C ALA A 89 -11.79 6.89 9.61
N SER A 90 -11.33 7.53 10.68
CA SER A 90 -12.06 8.64 11.31
C SER A 90 -12.17 9.86 10.38
N LYS A 91 -11.07 10.25 9.71
CA LYS A 91 -11.09 11.31 8.70
C LYS A 91 -12.01 10.95 7.54
N ALA A 92 -11.96 9.71 7.08
CA ALA A 92 -12.82 9.22 6.03
C ALA A 92 -14.31 9.33 6.37
N ALA A 93 -14.67 8.92 7.57
CA ALA A 93 -16.04 9.04 8.07
C ALA A 93 -16.51 10.51 8.11
N SER A 94 -15.61 11.45 8.42
CA SER A 94 -15.94 12.88 8.42
C SER A 94 -16.11 13.50 7.03
N GLN A 95 -15.47 12.93 5.99
CA GLN A 95 -15.53 13.43 4.61
C GLN A 95 -16.72 12.84 3.82
N GLY A 96 -17.30 11.73 4.27
CA GLY A 96 -18.50 11.12 3.71
C GLY A 96 -18.33 9.67 3.29
N PHE A 97 -19.41 9.09 2.79
CA PHE A 97 -19.47 7.65 2.46
C PHE A 97 -18.59 7.25 1.28
N ASP A 98 -18.51 8.09 0.25
CA ASP A 98 -17.67 7.85 -0.93
C ASP A 98 -16.19 7.66 -0.52
N TRP A 99 -15.72 8.44 0.45
CA TRP A 99 -14.36 8.39 0.94
C TRP A 99 -14.09 7.14 1.79
N LEU A 100 -15.08 6.66 2.55
CA LEU A 100 -14.99 5.38 3.26
C LEU A 100 -14.85 4.20 2.29
N ILE A 101 -15.64 4.18 1.21
CA ILE A 101 -15.51 3.17 0.16
C ILE A 101 -14.09 3.18 -0.43
N GLN A 102 -13.57 4.36 -0.73
CA GLN A 102 -12.23 4.49 -1.29
C GLN A 102 -11.14 3.99 -0.32
N LEU A 103 -11.23 4.32 0.98
CA LEU A 103 -10.32 3.81 1.99
C LEU A 103 -10.41 2.29 2.11
N MET A 104 -11.62 1.73 2.16
CA MET A 104 -11.83 0.28 2.22
C MET A 104 -11.25 -0.43 0.99
N ALA A 105 -11.44 0.13 -0.20
CA ALA A 105 -10.88 -0.41 -1.44
C ALA A 105 -9.34 -0.42 -1.39
N MET A 106 -8.74 0.71 -0.99
CA MET A 106 -7.28 0.83 -0.87
C MET A 106 -6.69 -0.17 0.14
N LEU A 107 -7.30 -0.30 1.32
CA LEU A 107 -6.88 -1.26 2.34
C LEU A 107 -7.06 -2.71 1.88
N SER A 108 -8.19 -3.03 1.25
CA SER A 108 -8.49 -4.38 0.73
C SER A 108 -7.47 -4.82 -0.33
N ILE A 109 -7.17 -3.96 -1.29
CA ILE A 109 -6.15 -4.23 -2.33
C ILE A 109 -4.77 -4.38 -1.69
N GLY A 110 -4.42 -3.52 -0.72
CA GLY A 110 -3.15 -3.59 0.00
C GLY A 110 -2.98 -4.89 0.78
N ILE A 111 -3.98 -5.31 1.56
CA ILE A 111 -3.98 -6.56 2.31
C ILE A 111 -3.94 -7.76 1.35
N GLY A 112 -4.71 -7.72 0.25
CA GLY A 112 -4.67 -8.76 -0.78
C GLY A 112 -3.28 -8.91 -1.41
N LEU A 113 -2.60 -7.80 -1.71
CA LEU A 113 -1.24 -7.82 -2.22
C LEU A 113 -0.23 -8.36 -1.19
N LEU A 114 -0.38 -7.97 0.08
CA LEU A 114 0.45 -8.48 1.18
C LEU A 114 0.23 -9.99 1.40
N ASN A 115 -0.98 -10.50 1.25
CA ASN A 115 -1.26 -11.93 1.34
C ASN A 115 -0.57 -12.75 0.25
N LEU A 116 -0.21 -12.14 -0.89
CA LEU A 116 0.54 -12.81 -1.95
C LEU A 116 2.06 -12.83 -1.70
N PHE A 117 2.57 -12.14 -0.67
CA PHE A 117 3.99 -12.20 -0.35
C PHE A 117 4.42 -13.62 0.08
N PRO A 118 5.67 -14.03 -0.22
CA PRO A 118 6.21 -15.35 0.13
C PRO A 118 6.54 -15.44 1.62
N LEU A 119 5.56 -15.22 2.48
CA LEU A 119 5.67 -15.22 3.92
C LEU A 119 4.81 -16.36 4.50
N PRO A 120 5.35 -17.18 5.40
CA PRO A 120 4.68 -18.38 5.92
C PRO A 120 3.25 -18.16 6.46
N PRO A 121 2.97 -17.15 7.31
CA PRO A 121 1.62 -16.95 7.85
C PRO A 121 0.62 -16.35 6.84
N LEU A 122 1.07 -16.03 5.61
CA LEU A 122 0.28 -15.43 4.54
C LEU A 122 0.01 -16.50 3.45
N ASP A 123 -1.05 -16.31 2.66
CA ASP A 123 -1.46 -17.26 1.62
C ASP A 123 -0.35 -17.53 0.58
N GLY A 124 0.48 -16.53 0.31
CA GLY A 124 1.66 -16.61 -0.56
C GLY A 124 2.73 -17.59 -0.05
N GLY A 125 2.80 -17.84 1.25
CA GLY A 125 3.66 -18.87 1.84
C GLY A 125 3.30 -20.28 1.38
N HIS A 126 1.99 -20.57 1.28
CA HIS A 126 1.51 -21.84 0.72
C HIS A 126 1.83 -21.97 -0.77
N LEU A 127 1.69 -20.88 -1.53
CA LEU A 127 2.07 -20.80 -2.93
C LEU A 127 3.54 -21.14 -3.17
N VAL A 128 4.44 -20.69 -2.28
CA VAL A 128 5.86 -21.07 -2.34
C VAL A 128 6.05 -22.56 -2.12
N PHE A 129 5.34 -23.16 -1.16
CA PHE A 129 5.41 -24.61 -0.96
C PHE A 129 4.92 -25.38 -2.18
N TYR A 130 3.78 -25.00 -2.77
CA TYR A 130 3.28 -25.65 -3.98
C TYR A 130 4.23 -25.48 -5.16
N ALA A 131 4.86 -24.32 -5.32
CA ALA A 131 5.88 -24.11 -6.34
C ALA A 131 7.11 -25.02 -6.12
N VAL A 132 7.57 -25.15 -4.87
CA VAL A 132 8.67 -26.05 -4.51
C VAL A 132 8.28 -27.51 -4.72
N GLU A 133 7.08 -27.93 -4.36
CA GLU A 133 6.58 -29.29 -4.57
C GLU A 133 6.41 -29.62 -6.05
N ALA A 134 5.96 -28.66 -6.87
CA ALA A 134 5.88 -28.81 -8.32
C ALA A 134 7.27 -29.03 -8.96
N ILE A 135 8.31 -28.35 -8.46
CA ILE A 135 9.69 -28.53 -8.93
C ILE A 135 10.30 -29.83 -8.39
N LYS A 136 10.09 -30.12 -7.11
CA LYS A 136 10.69 -31.27 -6.39
C LYS A 136 9.96 -32.59 -6.67
N GLY A 137 8.74 -32.54 -7.20
CA GLY A 137 7.89 -33.70 -7.47
C GLY A 137 7.44 -34.48 -6.22
N SER A 138 7.68 -33.94 -5.03
CA SER A 138 7.40 -34.60 -3.76
C SER A 138 7.05 -33.58 -2.67
N PRO A 139 6.21 -33.96 -1.69
CA PRO A 139 5.75 -33.04 -0.66
C PRO A 139 6.91 -32.48 0.18
N VAL A 140 6.78 -31.25 0.67
CA VAL A 140 7.73 -30.66 1.61
C VAL A 140 7.58 -31.38 2.96
N SER A 141 8.70 -31.72 3.60
CA SER A 141 8.68 -32.42 4.88
C SER A 141 8.02 -31.55 5.96
N GLY A 142 7.15 -32.14 6.79
CA GLY A 142 6.45 -31.40 7.85
C GLY A 142 7.38 -30.62 8.79
N ALA A 143 8.56 -31.15 9.11
CA ALA A 143 9.55 -30.45 9.93
C ALA A 143 10.09 -29.16 9.28
N ALA A 144 10.29 -29.16 7.95
CA ALA A 144 10.71 -27.97 7.22
C ALA A 144 9.59 -26.92 7.13
N GLN A 145 8.35 -27.38 6.95
CA GLN A 145 7.18 -26.51 6.98
C GLN A 145 7.02 -25.87 8.37
N GLU A 146 7.08 -26.65 9.45
CA GLU A 146 7.00 -26.14 10.82
C GLU A 146 8.05 -25.06 11.12
N ILE A 147 9.31 -25.31 10.75
CA ILE A 147 10.40 -24.32 10.91
C ILE A 147 10.10 -23.05 10.11
N PHE A 148 9.66 -23.18 8.87
CA PHE A 148 9.29 -22.05 8.02
C PHE A 148 8.17 -21.22 8.68
N TYR A 149 7.07 -21.85 9.11
CA TYR A 149 5.97 -21.18 9.82
C TYR A 149 6.44 -20.49 11.09
N ARG A 150 7.29 -21.14 11.88
CA ARG A 150 7.81 -20.57 13.13
C ARG A 150 8.64 -19.32 12.88
N ILE A 151 9.53 -19.35 11.88
CA ILE A 151 10.35 -18.20 11.50
C ILE A 151 9.47 -17.07 10.96
N GLY A 152 8.53 -17.38 10.07
CA GLY A 152 7.62 -16.37 9.51
C GLY A 152 6.73 -15.72 10.55
N PHE A 153 6.19 -16.51 11.47
CA PHE A 153 5.37 -16.00 12.57
C PHE A 153 6.17 -15.05 13.44
N LEU A 154 7.39 -15.41 13.84
CA LEU A 154 8.26 -14.53 14.62
C LEU A 154 8.60 -13.24 13.86
N LEU A 155 8.86 -13.32 12.55
CA LEU A 155 9.12 -12.16 11.70
C LEU A 155 7.90 -11.23 11.65
N VAL A 156 6.70 -11.76 11.39
CA VAL A 156 5.47 -10.97 11.31
C VAL A 156 5.12 -10.35 12.66
N MET A 157 5.23 -11.10 13.76
CA MET A 157 5.01 -10.56 15.10
C MET A 157 6.03 -9.47 15.45
N GLY A 158 7.31 -9.67 15.09
CA GLY A 158 8.35 -8.65 15.25
C GLY A 158 8.08 -7.39 14.44
N PHE A 159 7.66 -7.54 13.18
CA PHE A 159 7.29 -6.42 12.31
C PHE A 159 6.05 -5.68 12.84
N MET A 160 5.02 -6.41 13.29
CA MET A 160 3.82 -5.82 13.88
C MET A 160 4.16 -5.02 15.15
N GLY A 161 5.02 -5.57 16.02
CA GLY A 161 5.55 -4.86 17.18
C GLY A 161 6.34 -3.60 16.79
N PHE A 162 7.20 -3.69 15.77
CA PHE A 162 7.94 -2.55 15.23
C PHE A 162 7.01 -1.45 14.71
N VAL A 163 6.02 -1.80 13.90
CA VAL A 163 5.06 -0.82 13.35
C VAL A 163 4.27 -0.17 14.47
N LEU A 164 3.72 -0.95 15.42
CA LEU A 164 2.98 -0.41 16.56
C LEU A 164 3.84 0.51 17.42
N PHE A 165 5.09 0.14 17.68
CA PHE A 165 6.02 0.97 18.44
C PHE A 165 6.31 2.30 17.73
N ASN A 166 6.55 2.28 16.41
CA ASN A 166 6.76 3.52 15.66
C ASN A 166 5.52 4.40 15.64
N ASP A 167 4.34 3.80 15.48
CA ASP A 167 3.05 4.51 15.41
C ASP A 167 2.71 5.20 16.75
N LEU A 168 3.09 4.59 17.88
CA LEU A 168 2.82 5.14 19.22
C LEU A 168 3.88 6.13 19.72
N PHE A 169 5.15 5.92 19.38
CA PHE A 169 6.26 6.63 20.03
C PHE A 169 7.11 7.49 19.09
N ALA A 170 7.07 7.29 17.76
CA ALA A 170 8.06 7.87 16.85
C ALA A 170 7.53 8.91 15.85
N CYS A 171 6.22 9.04 15.60
CA CYS A 171 5.67 9.77 14.44
C CYS A 171 4.62 10.88 14.73
#